data_AF-S7U239-F1
#
_entry.id   AF-S7U239-F1
#
_cell.length_a   1.000
_cell.length_b   1.000
_cell.length_c   1.000
_cell.angle_alpha   90.00
_cell.angle_beta   90.00
_cell.angle_gamma   90.00
#
_symmetry.space_group_name_H-M   'P 1'
#
loop_
_entity.id
_entity.type
_entity.pdbx_description
1 polymer ?
#
loop_
_entity_poly.entity_id
_entity_poly.type
_entity_poly.pdbx_seq_one_letter_code
_entity_poly.pdbx_strand_id
1 'polypeptide(L)'
;MNGCYQAGFYPKVVQETQELPTVISLVSAGMGVALVPASMQYVFKNKVVYRDIQNNPFTTTMALACLLQNKNTEFCNEKCRAEGKEKKACQPLTFPLLWKL
;
A
#
# COMPACT_ATOMS: atom_id res chain seq x y z
N MET A 1 14.54 -3.92 -6.83
CA MET A 1 13.57 -2.84 -7.11
C MET A 1 14.08 -2.03 -8.29
N ASN A 2 13.63 -2.34 -9.51
CA ASN A 2 13.92 -1.55 -10.72
C ASN A 2 12.91 -1.90 -11.83
N GLY A 3 11.61 -1.81 -11.51
CA GLY A 3 10.53 -2.30 -12.37
C GLY A 3 10.46 -1.63 -13.73
N CYS A 4 10.59 -0.30 -13.78
CA CYS A 4 10.59 0.45 -15.04
C CYS A 4 11.76 0.03 -15.95
N TYR A 5 12.95 -0.10 -15.38
CA TYR A 5 14.14 -0.54 -16.11
C TYR A 5 14.00 -1.96 -16.65
N GLN A 6 13.43 -2.88 -15.86
CA GLN A 6 13.16 -4.25 -16.31
C GLN A 6 12.12 -4.29 -17.43
N ALA A 7 11.19 -3.33 -17.45
CA ALA A 7 10.26 -3.11 -18.55
C ALA A 7 10.89 -2.35 -19.74
N GLY A 8 12.19 -2.04 -19.69
CA GLY A 8 12.94 -1.44 -20.80
C GLY A 8 12.83 0.07 -20.93
N PHE A 9 12.33 0.78 -19.92
CA PHE A 9 12.21 2.24 -19.96
C PHE A 9 12.74 2.93 -18.69
N TYR A 10 13.10 4.20 -18.83
CA TYR A 10 13.41 5.07 -17.69
C TYR A 10 12.25 6.04 -17.45
N PRO A 11 11.73 6.18 -16.23
CA PRO A 11 10.64 7.11 -15.97
C PRO A 11 11.12 8.56 -16.17
N LYS A 12 10.37 9.35 -16.95
CA LYS A 12 10.57 10.80 -17.02
C LYS A 12 9.88 11.46 -15.83
N VAL A 13 10.64 11.75 -14.78
CA VAL A 13 10.12 12.35 -13.55
C VAL A 13 9.77 13.83 -13.81
N VAL A 14 8.47 14.15 -13.73
CA VAL A 14 7.97 15.53 -13.88
C VAL A 14 7.91 16.23 -12.52
N GLN A 15 7.51 15.51 -11.47
CA GLN A 15 7.37 16.02 -10.11
C GLN A 15 7.69 14.91 -9.11
N GLU A 16 8.47 15.25 -8.07
CA GLU A 16 8.69 14.36 -6.91
C GLU A 16 7.84 14.82 -5.73
N THR A 17 7.18 13.86 -5.08
CA THR A 17 6.41 14.10 -3.85
C THR A 17 6.46 12.87 -2.96
N GLN A 18 6.37 13.06 -1.65
CA GLN A 18 6.43 11.95 -0.68
C GLN A 18 5.05 11.38 -0.35
N GLU A 19 4.00 12.16 -0.55
CA GLU A 19 2.64 11.83 -0.13
C GLU A 19 1.78 11.37 -1.31
N LEU A 20 1.26 10.14 -1.25
CA LEU A 20 0.37 9.58 -2.28
C LEU A 20 -0.87 10.45 -2.59
N PRO A 21 -1.55 11.09 -1.61
CA PRO A 21 -2.64 12.02 -1.90
C PRO A 21 -2.23 13.18 -2.82
N THR A 22 -1.03 13.70 -2.64
CA THR A 22 -0.49 14.80 -3.44
C THR A 22 -0.22 14.33 -4.86
N VAL A 23 0.37 13.14 -5.04
CA VAL A 23 0.56 12.52 -6.36
C VAL A 23 -0.76 12.45 -7.14
N ILE A 24 -1.82 11.95 -6.51
CA ILE A 24 -3.14 11.81 -7.14
C ILE A 24 -3.72 13.17 -7.51
N SER A 25 -3.50 14.19 -6.67
CA SER A 25 -3.94 15.56 -6.93
C SER A 25 -3.24 16.17 -8.16
N LEU A 26 -1.95 15.92 -8.33
CA LEU A 26 -1.18 16.37 -9.49
C LEU A 26 -1.65 15.68 -10.79
N VAL A 27 -1.92 14.37 -10.73
CA VAL A 27 -2.51 13.63 -11.87
C VAL A 27 -3.89 14.18 -12.21
N SER A 28 -4.71 14.48 -11.21
CA SER A 28 -6.03 15.10 -11.40
C SER A 28 -5.94 16.49 -12.06
N ALA A 29 -4.82 17.19 -11.85
CA ALA A 29 -4.51 18.47 -12.47
C ALA A 29 -3.85 18.34 -13.87
N GLY A 30 -3.69 17.11 -14.38
CA GLY A 30 -3.13 16.84 -15.71
C GLY A 30 -1.60 16.70 -15.74
N MET A 31 -0.93 16.57 -14.59
CA MET A 31 0.54 16.42 -14.51
C MET A 31 0.99 14.96 -14.74
N GLY A 32 0.51 14.36 -15.84
CA GLY A 32 0.94 13.03 -16.28
C GLY A 32 0.20 11.87 -15.61
N VAL A 33 0.94 10.82 -15.26
CA VAL A 33 0.43 9.56 -14.68
C VAL A 33 1.29 9.11 -13.50
N ALA A 34 0.72 8.29 -12.62
CA ALA A 34 1.43 7.77 -11.45
C ALA A 34 1.11 6.30 -11.19
N LEU A 35 2.07 5.59 -10.59
CA LEU A 35 1.90 4.24 -10.06
C LEU A 35 1.48 4.34 -8.59
N VAL A 36 0.35 3.72 -8.23
CA VAL A 36 -0.20 3.75 -6.87
C VAL A 36 -0.65 2.36 -6.44
N PRO A 37 -0.69 2.04 -5.13
CA PRO A 37 -1.33 0.83 -4.63
C PRO A 37 -2.82 0.82 -5.00
N ALA A 38 -3.37 -0.36 -5.33
CA ALA A 38 -4.77 -0.52 -5.72
C ALA A 38 -5.75 -0.02 -4.64
N SER A 39 -5.36 -0.07 -3.36
CA SER A 39 -6.19 0.44 -2.25
C SER A 39 -6.52 1.93 -2.37
N MET A 40 -5.70 2.71 -3.07
CA MET A 40 -5.91 4.15 -3.23
C MET A 40 -7.18 4.50 -4.01
N GLN A 41 -7.68 3.59 -4.87
CA GLN A 41 -8.92 3.79 -5.62
C GLN A 41 -10.16 3.96 -4.73
N TYR A 42 -10.10 3.43 -3.49
CA TYR A 42 -11.20 3.55 -2.53
C TYR A 42 -11.13 4.84 -1.72
N VAL A 43 -9.94 5.44 -1.60
CA VAL A 43 -9.70 6.66 -0.82
C VAL A 43 -9.93 7.92 -1.66
N PHE A 44 -9.44 7.93 -2.90
CA PHE A 44 -9.55 9.08 -3.80
C PHE A 44 -10.39 8.71 -5.03
N LYS A 45 -11.64 9.17 -5.06
CA LYS A 45 -12.61 8.79 -6.13
C LYS A 45 -12.78 9.84 -7.23
N ASN A 46 -12.15 11.01 -7.10
CA ASN A 46 -12.51 12.15 -7.93
C ASN A 46 -11.46 12.42 -9.02
N LYS A 47 -11.94 12.61 -10.26
CA LYS A 47 -11.20 13.19 -11.41
C LYS A 47 -9.97 12.43 -11.92
N VAL A 48 -9.79 11.16 -11.53
CA VAL A 48 -8.77 10.27 -12.10
C VAL A 48 -9.38 8.93 -12.50
N VAL A 49 -8.78 8.30 -13.51
CA VAL A 49 -9.12 6.94 -13.92
C VAL A 49 -8.02 6.01 -13.45
N TYR A 50 -8.38 5.06 -12.58
CA TYR A 50 -7.48 3.99 -12.16
C TYR A 50 -7.47 2.89 -13.21
N ARG A 51 -6.28 2.38 -13.53
CA ARG A 51 -6.08 1.25 -14.45
C ARG A 51 -5.12 0.26 -13.84
N ASP A 52 -5.49 -1.01 -13.88
CA ASP A 52 -4.60 -2.09 -13.47
C ASP A 52 -3.44 -2.25 -14.45
N ILE A 53 -2.27 -2.56 -13.91
CA ILE A 53 -1.09 -2.92 -14.69
C ILE A 53 -1.20 -4.40 -15.03
N GLN A 54 -1.21 -4.74 -16.32
CA GLN A 54 -1.23 -6.14 -16.76
C GLN A 54 0.06 -6.86 -16.33
N ASN A 55 -0.08 -8.11 -15.89
CA ASN A 55 1.04 -8.95 -15.44
C ASN A 55 1.92 -8.27 -14.36
N ASN A 56 1.31 -7.51 -13.45
CA ASN A 56 2.02 -6.77 -12.42
C ASN A 56 2.71 -7.70 -11.40
N PRO A 57 4.06 -7.73 -11.33
CA PRO A 57 4.77 -8.53 -10.33
C PRO A 57 4.88 -7.81 -8.97
N PHE A 58 4.47 -6.54 -8.88
CA PHE A 58 4.63 -5.73 -7.67
C PHE A 58 3.41 -5.83 -6.76
N THR A 59 3.64 -6.25 -5.53
CA THR A 59 2.63 -6.26 -4.46
C THR A 59 3.07 -5.35 -3.34
N THR A 60 2.18 -4.45 -2.90
CA THR A 60 2.40 -3.59 -1.73
C THR A 60 1.73 -4.22 -0.52
N THR A 61 2.51 -4.58 0.48
CA THR A 61 1.99 -5.16 1.71
C THR A 61 1.84 -4.09 2.78
N MET A 62 0.60 -3.87 3.23
CA MET A 62 0.32 -2.96 4.34
C MET A 62 0.36 -3.72 5.67
N ALA A 63 0.98 -3.11 6.68
CA ALA A 63 1.07 -3.65 8.04
C ALA A 63 0.70 -2.57 9.05
N LEU A 64 0.15 -3.00 10.19
CA LEU A 64 -0.01 -2.16 11.36
C LEU A 64 1.18 -2.39 12.29
N ALA A 65 1.82 -1.30 12.72
CA ALA A 65 2.87 -1.36 13.73
C ALA A 65 2.31 -0.86 15.07
N CYS A 66 2.44 -1.67 16.11
CA CYS A 66 2.08 -1.29 17.47
C CYS A 66 3.33 -1.26 18.36
N LEU A 67 3.41 -0.27 19.24
CA LEU A 67 4.38 -0.27 20.33
C LEU A 67 3.89 -1.22 21.43
N LEU A 68 4.68 -2.26 21.72
CA LEU A 68 4.36 -3.26 22.76
C LEU A 68 4.21 -2.67 24.17
N GLN A 69 4.67 -1.44 24.39
CA GLN A 69 4.63 -0.76 25.68
C GLN A 69 3.37 0.10 25.88
N ASN A 70 2.49 0.21 24.87
CA ASN A 70 1.26 0.98 25.01
C ASN A 70 0.18 0.13 25.70
N LYS A 71 -0.26 0.57 26.89
CA LYS A 71 -1.28 -0.15 27.69
C LYS A 71 -2.72 0.10 27.22
N ASN A 72 -2.95 1.01 26.28
CA ASN A 72 -4.28 1.40 25.78
C ASN A 72 -4.74 0.67 24.51
N THR A 73 -4.18 -0.49 24.16
CA THR A 73 -4.47 -1.16 22.88
C THR A 73 -5.13 -2.51 23.05
N GLU A 74 -6.45 -2.55 23.27
CA GLU A 74 -7.21 -3.80 23.18
C GLU A 74 -7.03 -4.48 21.81
N PHE A 75 -6.94 -3.69 20.73
CA PHE A 75 -6.83 -4.19 19.36
C PHE A 75 -5.49 -4.86 19.01
N CYS A 76 -4.36 -4.38 19.57
CA CYS A 76 -3.04 -4.98 19.29
C CYS A 76 -2.79 -6.26 20.10
N ASN A 77 -3.45 -6.40 21.26
CA ASN A 77 -3.18 -7.47 22.21
C ASN A 77 -3.72 -8.83 21.75
N GLU A 78 -4.85 -8.84 21.05
CA GLU A 78 -5.50 -10.10 20.65
C GLU A 78 -4.72 -10.82 19.53
N LYS A 79 -4.13 -10.07 18.59
CA LYS A 79 -3.51 -10.66 17.39
C LYS A 79 -2.04 -11.00 17.54
N CYS A 80 -1.24 -10.20 18.25
CA CYS A 80 0.18 -10.54 18.45
C CYS A 80 0.39 -11.64 19.51
N ARG A 81 -0.57 -11.90 20.41
CA ARG A 81 -0.46 -12.93 21.45
C ARG A 81 -0.68 -14.35 20.91
N ALA A 82 -1.51 -14.50 19.87
CA ALA A 82 -1.73 -15.78 19.19
C ALA A 82 -0.47 -16.31 18.48
N GLU A 83 0.49 -15.44 18.16
CA GLU A 83 1.69 -15.82 17.40
C GLU A 83 2.93 -16.15 18.26
N GLY A 84 2.88 -15.99 19.58
CA GLY A 84 3.90 -16.53 20.50
C GLY A 84 5.35 -16.24 20.14
N LYS A 85 5.65 -15.10 19.51
CA LYS A 85 7.00 -14.75 19.04
C LYS A 85 7.47 -13.43 19.62
N GLU A 86 8.35 -13.54 20.60
CA GLU A 86 9.21 -12.44 21.02
C GLU A 86 9.96 -11.88 19.79
N LYS A 87 9.73 -10.60 19.51
CA LYS A 87 10.56 -9.76 18.63
C LYS A 87 10.54 -10.05 17.12
N LYS A 88 9.40 -10.41 16.53
CA LYS A 88 9.22 -10.26 15.07
C LYS A 88 7.94 -9.51 14.78
N ALA A 89 8.06 -8.48 13.94
CA ALA A 89 6.97 -7.64 13.47
C ALA A 89 5.68 -8.45 13.26
N CYS A 90 4.62 -8.03 13.93
CA CYS A 90 3.29 -8.64 13.80
C CYS A 90 2.97 -8.69 12.30
N GLN A 91 2.83 -9.90 11.75
CA GLN A 91 2.84 -10.09 10.30
C GLN A 91 1.68 -9.31 9.65
N PRO A 92 1.88 -8.82 8.41
CA PRO A 92 0.84 -8.09 7.70
C PRO A 92 -0.41 -8.95 7.56
N LEU A 93 -1.56 -8.34 7.79
CA LEU A 93 -2.89 -8.91 7.65
C LEU A 93 -3.07 -9.47 6.23
N THR A 94 -2.62 -10.70 6.02
CA THR A 94 -3.13 -11.53 4.93
C THR A 94 -4.53 -11.88 5.38
N PHE A 95 -5.54 -11.19 4.83
CA PHE A 95 -6.91 -11.67 4.91
C PHE A 95 -6.94 -13.00 4.16
N PRO A 96 -6.98 -14.16 4.85
CA PRO A 96 -7.25 -15.39 4.14
C PRO A 96 -8.68 -15.25 3.66
N LEU A 97 -8.90 -15.53 2.38
CA LEU A 97 -10.21 -15.66 1.76
C LEU A 97 -11.06 -16.66 2.57
N LEU A 98 -11.81 -16.16 3.55
CA LEU A 98 -12.82 -16.91 4.31
C LEU A 98 -14.14 -16.15 4.25
N TRP A 99 -14.66 -16.01 3.03
CA TRP A 99 -16.10 -16.10 2.80
C TRP A 99 -16.37 -17.54 2.30
N LYS A 100 -16.38 -18.50 3.21
CA LYS A 100 -16.97 -19.81 2.94
C LYS A 100 -17.70 -20.26 4.20
N LEU A 101 -19.02 -20.07 4.13
CA LEU A 101 -20.10 -20.63 4.94
C LEU A 101 -20.30 -19.98 6.31
#